data_AF-A0A944WE04-F1
#
_entry.id   AF-A0A944WE04-F1
#
_cell.length_a   1.000
_cell.length_b   1.000
_cell.length_c   1.000
_cell.angle_alpha   90.00
_cell.angle_beta   90.00
_cell.angle_gamma   90.00
#
_symmetry.space_group_name_H-M   'P 1'
#
loop_
_entity.id
_entity.type
_entity.pdbx_description
1 polymer ?
#
loop_
_entity_poly.entity_id
_entity_poly.type
_entity_poly.pdbx_seq_one_letter_code
_entity_poly.pdbx_strand_id
1 'polypeptide(L)'
;LDPINKELGTVVRLEGGNTMVVERGAKPRILEITPAGKIAVDVPLQPDTNNAHMQTRMARKLPNGDYLVPHLLGFVVKQYDNQGKVKLAIKTDLAELGGRAKENWPFTAILLKSNNILVNLTHGNKTVEFDQAGKVVWRVDNSHVAGRFDDPCGAQRLGNGNTVICSYHQQAADKPRAFEITRDKQVVWEFFSPNISLHEIHVLTTNGKSVIASSRK
;
A
#
# COMPACT_ATOMS: atom_id res chain seq x y z
N LEU A 1 -11.59 -0.11 20.41
CA LEU A 1 -11.63 0.87 19.32
C LEU A 1 -12.32 2.12 19.84
N ASP A 2 -11.88 3.30 19.42
CA ASP A 2 -12.62 4.52 19.78
C ASP A 2 -14.01 4.50 19.11
N PRO A 3 -15.11 4.65 19.86
CA PRO A 3 -16.45 4.65 19.26
C PRO A 3 -16.68 5.81 18.28
N ILE A 4 -15.85 6.87 18.33
CA ILE A 4 -15.93 7.99 17.37
C ILE A 4 -15.32 7.64 16.00
N ASN A 5 -14.47 6.61 15.96
CA ASN A 5 -13.89 6.10 14.74
C ASN A 5 -14.78 5.00 14.15
N LYS A 6 -14.89 4.98 12.82
CA LYS A 6 -15.89 4.18 12.10
C LYS A 6 -15.33 2.89 11.54
N GLU A 7 -14.04 2.86 11.20
CA GLU A 7 -13.46 1.75 10.44
C GLU A 7 -12.00 1.49 10.82
N LEU A 8 -11.59 0.23 10.69
CA LEU A 8 -10.18 -0.16 10.75
C LEU A 8 -9.59 -0.23 9.34
N GLY A 9 -8.53 0.53 9.11
CA GLY A 9 -7.86 0.60 7.81
C GLY A 9 -6.71 -0.40 7.64
N THR A 10 -6.15 -0.89 8.74
CA THR A 10 -5.01 -1.83 8.75
C THR A 10 -4.98 -2.56 10.08
N VAL A 11 -4.67 -3.85 10.06
CA VAL A 11 -4.35 -4.64 11.25
C VAL A 11 -3.17 -5.56 10.90
N VAL A 12 -2.04 -5.44 11.60
CA VAL A 12 -0.86 -6.26 11.33
C VAL A 12 -0.12 -6.59 12.62
N ARG A 13 0.31 -7.86 12.74
CA ARG A 13 1.21 -8.28 13.82
C ARG A 13 2.64 -7.82 13.51
N LEU A 14 3.23 -7.06 14.41
CA LEU A 14 4.62 -6.59 14.31
C LEU A 14 5.57 -7.67 14.83
N GLU A 15 6.84 -7.61 14.40
CA GLU A 15 7.89 -8.54 14.83
C GLU A 15 8.10 -8.55 16.36
N GLY A 16 7.94 -7.38 17.01
CA GLY A 16 8.01 -7.25 18.47
C GLY A 16 6.82 -7.83 19.25
N GLY A 17 5.87 -8.49 18.57
CA GLY A 17 4.70 -9.14 19.20
C GLY A 17 3.47 -8.22 19.37
N ASN A 18 3.64 -6.90 19.33
CA ASN A 18 2.52 -5.95 19.31
C ASN A 18 1.71 -6.07 18.01
N THR A 19 0.43 -5.71 18.06
CA THR A 19 -0.44 -5.59 16.88
C THR A 19 -0.65 -4.12 16.55
N MET A 20 -0.24 -3.70 15.35
CA MET A 20 -0.53 -2.37 14.84
C MET A 20 -1.95 -2.35 14.26
N VAL A 21 -2.72 -1.33 14.62
CA VAL A 21 -4.09 -1.08 14.14
C VAL A 21 -4.20 0.35 13.67
N VAL A 22 -4.88 0.60 12.56
CA VAL A 22 -5.23 1.95 12.11
C VAL A 22 -6.72 2.18 12.25
N GLU A 23 -7.09 3.18 13.04
CA GLU A 23 -8.46 3.65 13.15
C GLU A 23 -8.68 4.83 12.20
N ARG A 24 -9.82 4.82 11.49
CA ARG A 24 -10.28 5.89 10.60
C ARG A 24 -11.58 6.47 11.12
N GLY A 25 -11.76 7.79 11.01
CA GLY A 25 -12.90 8.49 11.58
C GLY A 25 -12.59 9.92 11.97
N ALA A 26 -13.30 10.42 12.97
CA ALA A 26 -13.08 11.78 13.47
C ALA A 26 -11.74 11.95 14.18
N LYS A 27 -11.16 10.86 14.70
CA LYS A 27 -9.87 10.85 15.40
C LYS A 27 -8.93 9.79 14.78
N PRO A 28 -8.52 9.96 13.52
CA PRO A 28 -7.73 8.96 12.81
C PRO A 28 -6.36 8.79 13.47
N ARG A 29 -5.94 7.55 13.70
CA ARG A 29 -4.71 7.24 14.43
C ARG A 29 -4.17 5.84 14.16
N ILE A 30 -2.89 5.65 14.45
CA ILE A 30 -2.24 4.35 14.56
C ILE A 30 -2.17 3.99 16.05
N LEU A 31 -2.49 2.74 16.37
CA LEU A 31 -2.30 2.15 17.68
C LEU A 31 -1.33 0.97 17.57
N GLU A 32 -0.43 0.80 18.53
CA GLU A 32 0.22 -0.48 18.78
C GLU A 32 -0.31 -1.09 20.06
N ILE A 33 -0.86 -2.29 19.96
CA ILE A 33 -1.54 -2.98 21.03
C ILE A 33 -0.68 -4.18 21.44
N THR A 34 -0.30 -4.24 22.71
CA THR A 34 0.44 -5.37 23.28
C THR A 34 -0.37 -6.67 23.23
N PRO A 35 0.28 -7.85 23.35
CA PRO A 35 -0.43 -9.13 23.47
C PRO A 35 -1.45 -9.17 24.62
N ALA A 36 -1.25 -8.38 25.67
CA ALA A 36 -2.16 -8.23 26.80
C ALA A 36 -3.33 -7.25 26.55
N GLY A 37 -3.46 -6.70 25.34
CA GLY A 37 -4.55 -5.77 24.98
C GLY A 37 -4.33 -4.32 25.42
N LYS A 38 -3.17 -3.97 25.99
CA LYS A 38 -2.83 -2.59 26.37
C LYS A 38 -2.32 -1.79 25.17
N ILE A 39 -2.70 -0.52 25.07
CA ILE A 39 -2.16 0.43 24.09
C ILE A 39 -0.74 0.81 24.53
N ALA A 40 0.26 0.47 23.70
CA ALA A 40 1.66 0.83 23.90
C ALA A 40 2.05 2.09 23.11
N VAL A 41 1.42 2.32 21.96
CA VAL A 41 1.66 3.49 21.11
C VAL A 41 0.32 4.02 20.62
N ASP A 42 0.17 5.35 20.59
CA ASP A 42 -0.94 6.10 20.00
C ASP A 42 -0.38 7.26 19.17
N VAL A 43 -0.51 7.18 17.85
CA VAL A 43 0.01 8.18 16.90
C VAL A 43 -1.16 8.80 16.14
N PRO A 44 -1.41 10.12 16.28
CA PRO A 44 -2.45 10.78 15.51
C PRO A 44 -2.06 10.85 14.02
N LEU A 45 -3.03 10.65 13.15
CA LEU A 45 -2.88 10.80 11.71
C LEU A 45 -3.49 12.13 11.24
N GLN A 46 -2.98 12.64 10.12
CA GLN A 46 -3.40 13.92 9.54
C GLN A 46 -3.92 13.71 8.11
N PRO A 47 -5.09 13.07 7.91
CA PRO A 47 -5.65 12.91 6.58
C PRO A 47 -6.16 14.23 6.01
N ASP A 48 -6.03 14.40 4.70
CA ASP A 48 -6.45 15.60 3.97
C ASP A 48 -7.96 15.57 3.62
N THR A 49 -8.77 14.86 4.42
CA THR A 49 -10.21 14.68 4.20
C THR A 49 -10.95 14.33 5.49
N ASN A 50 -12.20 14.79 5.60
CA ASN A 50 -13.14 14.41 6.66
C ASN A 50 -13.95 13.15 6.31
N ASN A 51 -13.83 12.62 5.09
CA ASN A 51 -14.46 11.36 4.72
C ASN A 51 -13.66 10.19 5.34
N ALA A 52 -14.13 9.69 6.48
CA ALA A 52 -13.51 8.60 7.25
C ALA A 52 -13.11 7.40 6.39
N HIS A 53 -14.03 6.93 5.54
CA HIS A 53 -13.80 5.78 4.66
C HIS A 53 -12.63 6.03 3.70
N MET A 54 -12.37 7.28 3.32
CA MET A 54 -11.39 7.67 2.31
C MET A 54 -10.10 8.29 2.88
N GLN A 55 -9.88 8.19 4.20
CA GLN A 55 -8.71 8.79 4.86
C GLN A 55 -7.39 8.09 4.53
N THR A 56 -7.32 6.78 4.80
CA THR A 56 -6.09 5.97 4.64
C THR A 56 -6.43 4.50 4.39
N ARG A 57 -5.42 3.71 4.00
CA ARG A 57 -5.46 2.25 3.83
C ARG A 57 -4.22 1.61 4.46
N MET A 58 -3.44 0.84 3.68
CA MET A 58 -2.41 -0.08 4.15
C MET A 58 -1.20 0.64 4.75
N ALA A 59 -1.32 1.08 6.00
CA ALA A 59 -0.22 1.69 6.74
C ALA A 59 0.82 0.62 7.11
N ARG A 60 2.09 1.02 7.20
CA ARG A 60 3.19 0.11 7.56
C ARG A 60 4.10 0.79 8.58
N LYS A 61 4.52 0.03 9.60
CA LYS A 61 5.64 0.42 10.45
C LYS A 61 6.94 0.19 9.68
N LEU A 62 7.86 1.15 9.78
CA LEU A 62 9.18 1.10 9.15
C LEU A 62 10.24 0.62 10.17
N PRO A 63 11.41 0.13 9.69
CA PRO A 63 12.48 -0.34 10.59
C PRO A 63 12.96 0.71 11.60
N ASN A 64 12.87 1.99 11.24
CA ASN A 64 13.28 3.11 12.09
C ASN A 64 12.21 3.50 13.14
N GLY A 65 11.07 2.81 13.17
CA GLY A 65 9.96 3.09 14.08
C GLY A 65 8.92 4.09 13.56
N ASP A 66 9.18 4.74 12.42
CA ASP A 66 8.20 5.61 11.75
C ASP A 66 7.08 4.79 11.09
N TYR A 67 6.06 5.47 10.58
CA TYR A 67 4.92 4.85 9.89
C TYR A 67 4.73 5.45 8.50
N LEU A 68 4.67 4.60 7.47
CA LEU A 68 4.35 4.98 6.10
C LEU A 68 2.86 4.76 5.85
N VAL A 69 2.15 5.80 5.46
CA VAL A 69 0.68 5.84 5.46
C VAL A 69 0.16 6.44 4.15
N PRO A 70 -0.60 5.67 3.34
CA PRO A 70 -1.21 6.19 2.12
C PRO A 70 -2.51 6.93 2.43
N HIS A 71 -2.65 8.18 1.94
CA HIS A 71 -3.85 9.01 2.09
C HIS A 71 -4.57 9.18 0.75
N LEU A 72 -5.75 8.57 0.62
CA LEU A 72 -6.42 8.36 -0.68
C LEU A 72 -6.85 9.69 -1.32
N LEU A 73 -7.79 10.41 -0.70
CA LEU A 73 -8.26 11.71 -1.22
C LEU A 73 -7.28 12.85 -0.97
N GLY A 74 -6.21 12.60 -0.21
CA GLY A 74 -5.06 13.51 -0.11
C GLY A 74 -4.10 13.41 -1.30
N PHE A 75 -4.19 12.33 -2.10
CA PHE A 75 -3.26 12.02 -3.18
C PHE A 75 -1.80 12.05 -2.71
N VAL A 76 -1.55 11.45 -1.55
CA VAL A 76 -0.26 11.55 -0.88
C VAL A 76 0.05 10.33 -0.02
N VAL A 77 1.30 9.88 -0.05
CA VAL A 77 1.84 8.96 0.96
C VAL A 77 2.62 9.80 1.97
N LYS A 78 2.30 9.67 3.25
CA LYS A 78 2.97 10.40 4.34
C LYS A 78 3.77 9.44 5.21
N GLN A 79 4.97 9.85 5.61
CA GLN A 79 5.73 9.19 6.67
C GLN A 79 5.56 9.99 7.96
N TYR A 80 5.11 9.34 9.02
CA TYR A 80 4.92 9.93 10.35
C TYR A 80 5.98 9.40 11.32
N ASP A 81 6.48 10.23 12.21
CA ASP A 81 7.17 9.74 13.41
C ASP A 81 6.18 9.22 14.46
N ASN A 82 6.71 8.75 15.59
CA ASN A 82 5.93 8.23 16.70
C ASN A 82 5.17 9.30 17.50
N GLN A 83 5.28 10.59 17.16
CA GLN A 83 4.44 11.66 17.70
C GLN A 83 3.37 12.14 16.71
N GLY A 84 3.34 11.59 15.49
CA GLY A 84 2.37 11.95 14.46
C GLY A 84 2.78 13.19 13.66
N LYS A 85 4.06 13.59 13.71
CA LYS A 85 4.60 14.62 12.83
C LYS A 85 4.94 14.01 11.46
N VAL A 86 4.51 14.69 10.40
CA VAL A 86 4.84 14.30 9.02
C VAL A 86 6.31 14.65 8.72
N LYS A 87 7.13 13.64 8.42
CA LYS A 87 8.55 13.76 8.05
C LYS A 87 8.77 13.76 6.53
N LEU A 88 7.88 13.11 5.79
CA LEU A 88 7.91 13.01 4.33
C LEU A 88 6.48 13.00 3.80
N ALA A 89 6.27 13.60 2.62
CA ALA A 89 5.01 13.56 1.89
C ALA A 89 5.28 13.40 0.39
N ILE A 90 4.92 12.25 -0.18
CA ILE A 90 5.07 11.95 -1.61
C ILE A 90 3.72 12.12 -2.29
N LYS A 91 3.62 13.11 -3.20
CA LYS A 91 2.42 13.38 -3.98
C LYS A 91 2.23 12.34 -5.09
N THR A 92 0.99 11.90 -5.29
CA THR A 92 0.61 10.92 -6.33
C THR A 92 -0.23 11.56 -7.44
N ASP A 93 -0.58 12.83 -7.31
CA ASP A 93 -1.28 13.66 -8.29
C ASP A 93 -0.32 14.47 -9.18
N LEU A 94 0.88 13.94 -9.44
CA LEU A 94 1.85 14.56 -10.35
C LEU A 94 1.31 14.63 -11.79
N ALA A 95 1.67 15.69 -12.51
CA ALA A 95 1.26 15.87 -13.91
C ALA A 95 1.70 14.70 -14.80
N GLU A 96 2.90 14.16 -14.60
CA GLU A 96 3.40 12.99 -15.34
C GLU A 96 2.61 11.69 -15.07
N LEU A 97 1.82 11.65 -14.00
CA LEU A 97 0.90 10.56 -13.65
C LEU A 97 -0.55 10.90 -14.05
N GLY A 98 -0.76 12.01 -14.76
CA GLY A 98 -2.05 12.52 -15.23
C GLY A 98 -2.81 13.37 -14.21
N GLY A 99 -2.18 13.78 -13.10
CA GLY A 99 -2.78 14.69 -12.13
C GLY A 99 -3.94 14.10 -11.33
N ARG A 100 -4.69 14.98 -10.66
CA ARG A 100 -5.89 14.59 -9.87
C ARG A 100 -7.00 13.97 -10.70
N ALA A 101 -7.11 14.37 -11.97
CA ALA A 101 -8.12 13.84 -12.90
C ALA A 101 -7.97 12.33 -13.16
N LYS A 102 -6.79 11.75 -12.89
CA LYS A 102 -6.57 10.30 -12.94
C LYS A 102 -6.86 9.58 -11.64
N GLU A 103 -7.33 10.27 -10.60
CA GLU A 103 -7.75 9.63 -9.34
C GLU A 103 -6.67 8.68 -8.79
N ASN A 104 -5.41 9.15 -8.80
CA ASN A 104 -4.23 8.43 -8.33
C ASN A 104 -4.22 8.23 -6.81
N TRP A 105 -5.23 7.55 -6.26
CA TRP A 105 -5.40 7.33 -4.84
C TRP A 105 -4.42 6.27 -4.36
N PRO A 106 -3.46 6.60 -3.48
CA PRO A 106 -2.55 5.60 -2.96
C PRO A 106 -3.30 4.66 -2.01
N PHE A 107 -3.18 3.35 -2.23
CA PHE A 107 -3.82 2.34 -1.40
C PHE A 107 -2.82 1.51 -0.59
N THR A 108 -1.77 1.07 -1.28
CA THR A 108 -0.61 0.39 -0.68
C THR A 108 0.62 1.23 -0.92
N ALA A 109 1.43 1.43 0.12
CA ALA A 109 2.78 1.98 0.03
C ALA A 109 3.77 1.04 0.72
N ILE A 110 4.92 0.77 0.10
CA ILE A 110 5.93 -0.18 0.59
C ILE A 110 7.30 0.47 0.45
N LEU A 111 8.01 0.64 1.57
CA LEU A 111 9.43 0.98 1.55
C LEU A 111 10.22 -0.23 1.04
N LEU A 112 10.98 -0.03 -0.03
CA LEU A 112 11.81 -1.04 -0.64
C LEU A 112 13.23 -1.02 -0.07
N LYS A 113 13.98 -2.11 -0.26
CA LYS A 113 15.41 -2.19 0.07
C LYS A 113 16.27 -1.12 -0.61
N SER A 114 15.86 -0.63 -1.77
CA SER A 114 16.51 0.47 -2.48
C SER A 114 16.30 1.84 -1.81
N ASN A 115 15.53 1.89 -0.72
CA ASN A 115 15.01 3.12 -0.12
C ASN A 115 13.99 3.86 -1.01
N ASN A 116 13.52 3.26 -2.10
CA ASN A 116 12.38 3.77 -2.86
C ASN A 116 11.06 3.34 -2.22
N ILE A 117 9.97 4.00 -2.59
CA ILE A 117 8.62 3.68 -2.11
C ILE A 117 7.78 3.21 -3.30
N LEU A 118 7.36 1.94 -3.26
CA LEU A 118 6.42 1.35 -4.22
C LEU A 118 4.99 1.65 -3.79
N VAL A 119 4.18 2.16 -4.69
CA VAL A 119 2.81 2.59 -4.44
C VAL A 119 1.86 2.04 -5.49
N ASN A 120 0.79 1.37 -5.04
CA ASN A 120 -0.35 1.10 -5.89
C ASN A 120 -1.32 2.28 -5.86
N LEU A 121 -1.67 2.77 -7.05
CA LEU A 121 -2.58 3.89 -7.26
C LEU A 121 -3.89 3.34 -7.83
N THR A 122 -4.83 3.04 -6.96
CA THR A 122 -6.05 2.25 -7.20
C THR A 122 -6.86 2.72 -8.40
N HIS A 123 -7.66 3.78 -8.26
CA HIS A 123 -8.46 4.30 -9.37
C HIS A 123 -7.60 4.76 -10.56
N GLY A 124 -6.33 5.09 -10.29
CA GLY A 124 -5.34 5.38 -11.31
C GLY A 124 -4.94 4.19 -12.19
N ASN A 125 -5.27 2.94 -11.83
CA ASN A 125 -4.93 1.72 -12.56
C ASN A 125 -3.43 1.60 -12.89
N LYS A 126 -2.59 1.90 -11.89
CA LYS A 126 -1.13 1.90 -12.06
C LYS A 126 -0.40 1.61 -10.76
N THR A 127 0.82 1.13 -10.90
CA THR A 127 1.79 0.98 -9.80
C THR A 127 3.01 1.84 -10.11
N VAL A 128 3.47 2.60 -9.13
CA VAL A 128 4.53 3.59 -9.28
C VAL A 128 5.57 3.39 -8.19
N GLU A 129 6.84 3.52 -8.53
CA GLU A 129 7.93 3.56 -7.58
C GLU A 129 8.48 4.99 -7.55
N PHE A 130 8.55 5.57 -6.36
CA PHE A 130 9.07 6.90 -6.10
C PHE A 130 10.39 6.82 -5.34
N ASP A 131 11.31 7.74 -5.61
CA ASP A 131 12.42 7.97 -4.69
C ASP A 131 11.97 8.77 -3.45
N GLN A 132 12.89 9.00 -2.50
CA GLN A 132 12.62 9.77 -1.29
C GLN A 132 12.34 11.26 -1.54
N ALA A 133 12.71 11.79 -2.71
CA ALA A 133 12.37 13.14 -3.13
C ALA A 133 10.97 13.22 -3.78
N GLY A 134 10.28 12.09 -3.95
CA GLY A 134 8.97 12.00 -4.58
C GLY A 134 9.02 11.99 -6.11
N LYS A 135 10.19 11.77 -6.72
CA LYS A 135 10.32 11.62 -8.17
C LYS A 135 9.89 10.23 -8.59
N VAL A 136 9.17 10.12 -9.70
CA VAL A 136 8.85 8.84 -10.33
C VAL A 136 10.13 8.22 -10.92
N VAL A 137 10.55 7.07 -10.40
CA VAL A 137 11.72 6.32 -10.88
C VAL A 137 11.34 5.05 -11.62
N TRP A 138 10.11 4.57 -11.45
CA TRP A 138 9.52 3.53 -12.27
C TRP A 138 7.99 3.60 -12.23
N ARG A 139 7.32 3.20 -13.30
CA ARG A 139 5.86 3.10 -13.35
C ARG A 139 5.40 2.01 -14.31
N VAL A 140 4.27 1.41 -14.00
CA VAL A 140 3.53 0.53 -14.90
C VAL A 140 2.04 0.86 -14.82
N ASP A 141 1.38 0.84 -15.95
CA ASP A 141 -0.07 1.05 -16.10
C ASP A 141 -0.60 0.13 -17.21
N ASN A 142 -1.89 0.24 -17.53
CA ASN A 142 -2.54 -0.63 -18.50
C ASN A 142 -1.97 -0.60 -19.92
N SER A 143 -1.24 0.44 -20.35
CA SER A 143 -0.59 0.45 -21.66
C SER A 143 0.59 -0.52 -21.73
N HIS A 144 1.14 -0.91 -20.57
CA HIS A 144 2.27 -1.83 -20.46
C HIS A 144 1.83 -3.27 -20.24
N VAL A 145 0.66 -3.49 -19.61
CA VAL A 145 0.21 -4.81 -19.15
C VAL A 145 -1.09 -5.27 -19.81
N ALA A 146 -1.44 -4.70 -20.96
CA ALA A 146 -2.61 -5.08 -21.76
C ALA A 146 -3.92 -5.14 -20.95
N GLY A 147 -4.20 -4.10 -20.16
CA GLY A 147 -5.47 -3.97 -19.44
C GLY A 147 -5.60 -4.80 -18.15
N ARG A 148 -4.50 -5.36 -17.61
CA ARG A 148 -4.55 -6.19 -16.39
C ARG A 148 -4.92 -5.42 -15.12
N PHE A 149 -4.64 -4.12 -15.04
CA PHE A 149 -5.02 -3.31 -13.90
C PHE A 149 -6.51 -2.99 -13.93
N ASP A 150 -7.17 -3.27 -12.81
CA ASP A 150 -8.46 -2.70 -12.45
C ASP A 150 -8.53 -2.61 -10.91
N ASP A 151 -8.47 -1.38 -10.40
CA ASP A 151 -8.40 -1.05 -8.97
C ASP A 151 -7.29 -1.81 -8.22
N PRO A 152 -5.99 -1.63 -8.57
CA PRO A 152 -4.92 -2.33 -7.87
C PRO A 152 -4.78 -1.90 -6.40
N CYS A 153 -5.21 -2.75 -5.47
CA CYS A 153 -5.09 -2.50 -4.03
C CYS A 153 -3.78 -3.07 -3.46
N GLY A 154 -3.55 -4.37 -3.60
CA GLY A 154 -2.42 -5.10 -3.01
C GLY A 154 -1.21 -5.26 -3.91
N ALA A 155 0.00 -5.24 -3.33
CA ALA A 155 1.23 -5.59 -4.04
C ALA A 155 2.31 -6.11 -3.09
N GLN A 156 3.30 -6.81 -3.65
CA GLN A 156 4.54 -7.19 -2.98
C GLN A 156 5.71 -7.20 -3.96
N ARG A 157 6.83 -6.54 -3.59
CA ARG A 157 8.11 -6.67 -4.29
C ARG A 157 8.81 -7.96 -3.81
N LEU A 158 9.20 -8.80 -4.76
CA LEU A 158 9.92 -10.05 -4.54
C LEU A 158 11.44 -9.82 -4.52
N GLY A 159 12.18 -10.79 -3.97
CA GLY A 159 13.64 -10.71 -3.81
C GLY A 159 14.41 -10.65 -5.13
N ASN A 160 13.83 -11.18 -6.23
CA ASN A 160 14.39 -11.08 -7.59
C ASN A 160 14.11 -9.72 -8.26
N GLY A 161 13.42 -8.79 -7.58
CA GLY A 161 13.06 -7.50 -8.13
C GLY A 161 11.72 -7.48 -8.88
N ASN A 162 11.01 -8.59 -9.03
CA ASN A 162 9.66 -8.60 -9.62
C ASN A 162 8.62 -8.07 -8.64
N THR A 163 7.46 -7.65 -9.13
CA THR A 163 6.32 -7.26 -8.29
C THR A 163 5.12 -8.13 -8.58
N VAL A 164 4.53 -8.72 -7.55
CA VAL A 164 3.19 -9.30 -7.64
C VAL A 164 2.18 -8.23 -7.28
N ILE A 165 1.18 -8.03 -8.13
CA ILE A 165 0.17 -6.98 -8.00
C ILE A 165 -1.21 -7.60 -8.11
N CYS A 166 -2.12 -7.21 -7.21
CA CYS A 166 -3.53 -7.54 -7.28
C CYS A 166 -4.28 -6.56 -8.17
N SER A 167 -5.29 -7.05 -8.88
CA SER A 167 -6.30 -6.26 -9.58
C SER A 167 -7.65 -6.54 -8.93
N TYR A 168 -8.00 -5.76 -7.90
CA TYR A 168 -9.07 -6.10 -6.97
C TYR A 168 -10.45 -6.09 -7.63
N HIS A 169 -10.72 -5.08 -8.45
CA HIS A 169 -12.00 -4.90 -9.12
C HIS A 169 -12.10 -5.66 -10.44
N GLN A 170 -11.00 -6.25 -10.93
CA GLN A 170 -11.00 -6.95 -12.21
C GLN A 170 -12.02 -8.09 -12.23
N GLN A 171 -13.01 -7.99 -13.11
CA GLN A 171 -14.07 -8.98 -13.25
C GLN A 171 -14.01 -9.75 -14.58
N ALA A 172 -13.33 -9.22 -15.60
CA ALA A 172 -13.26 -9.86 -16.91
C ALA A 172 -12.65 -11.27 -16.79
N ALA A 173 -13.28 -12.24 -17.45
CA ALA A 173 -12.91 -13.65 -17.35
C ALA A 173 -11.55 -13.94 -18.01
N ASP A 174 -11.19 -13.14 -19.00
CA ASP A 174 -9.92 -13.19 -19.74
C ASP A 174 -8.81 -12.34 -19.09
N LYS A 175 -9.03 -11.80 -17.88
CA LYS A 175 -8.05 -10.99 -17.15
C LYS A 175 -7.72 -11.59 -15.78
N PRO A 176 -6.45 -11.52 -15.35
CA PRO A 176 -6.03 -12.05 -14.06
C PRO A 176 -6.52 -11.18 -12.89
N ARG A 177 -6.71 -11.80 -11.73
CA ARG A 177 -6.95 -11.14 -10.44
C ARG A 177 -5.65 -10.74 -9.74
N ALA A 178 -4.54 -11.37 -10.09
CA ALA A 178 -3.20 -10.95 -9.71
C ALA A 178 -2.19 -11.38 -10.77
N PHE A 179 -1.10 -10.63 -10.90
CA PHE A 179 -0.04 -10.93 -11.86
C PHE A 179 1.33 -10.54 -11.32
N GLU A 180 2.37 -11.24 -11.77
CA GLU A 180 3.77 -10.91 -11.49
C GLU A 180 4.38 -10.21 -12.69
N ILE A 181 5.09 -9.11 -12.43
CA ILE A 181 5.75 -8.30 -13.44
C ILE A 181 7.22 -8.08 -13.14
N THR A 182 8.07 -8.11 -14.18
CA THR A 182 9.49 -7.79 -14.09
C THR A 182 9.73 -6.27 -14.05
N ARG A 183 10.99 -5.87 -13.77
CA ARG A 183 11.41 -4.46 -13.86
C ARG A 183 11.24 -3.88 -15.27
N ASP A 184 11.45 -4.71 -16.29
CA ASP A 184 11.25 -4.39 -17.72
C ASP A 184 9.79 -4.49 -18.17
N LYS A 185 8.86 -4.56 -17.20
CA LYS A 185 7.42 -4.54 -17.39
C LYS A 185 6.87 -5.75 -18.17
N GLN A 186 7.57 -6.87 -18.14
CA GLN A 186 7.11 -8.13 -18.71
C GLN A 186 6.28 -8.88 -17.68
N VAL A 187 5.09 -9.34 -18.07
CA VAL A 187 4.25 -10.19 -17.22
C VAL A 187 4.76 -11.62 -17.31
N VAL A 188 5.08 -12.23 -16.17
CA VAL A 188 5.74 -13.55 -16.10
C VAL A 188 4.93 -14.60 -15.34
N TRP A 189 3.87 -14.18 -14.65
CA TRP A 189 2.93 -15.07 -13.99
C TRP A 189 1.57 -14.39 -13.83
N GLU A 190 0.51 -15.17 -13.84
CA GLU A 190 -0.87 -14.69 -13.75
C GLU A 190 -1.73 -15.67 -12.92
N PHE A 191 -2.67 -15.10 -12.16
CA PHE A 191 -3.69 -15.85 -11.46
C PHE A 191 -5.08 -15.44 -11.92
N PHE A 192 -5.82 -16.38 -12.47
CA PHE A 192 -7.20 -16.22 -12.91
C PHE A 192 -8.14 -16.87 -11.90
N SER A 193 -9.20 -16.18 -11.54
CA SER A 193 -10.28 -16.75 -10.74
C SER A 193 -11.59 -16.03 -11.05
N PRO A 194 -12.66 -16.74 -11.47
CA PRO A 194 -13.91 -16.11 -11.87
C PRO A 194 -14.67 -15.50 -10.68
N ASN A 195 -14.50 -16.06 -9.47
CA ASN A 195 -15.39 -15.80 -8.33
C ASN A 195 -14.70 -15.11 -7.15
N ILE A 196 -13.43 -14.70 -7.30
CA ILE A 196 -12.64 -14.15 -6.20
C ILE A 196 -12.05 -12.82 -6.63
N SER A 197 -12.29 -11.79 -5.82
CA SER A 197 -11.53 -10.54 -5.83
C SER A 197 -10.32 -10.66 -4.91
N LEU A 198 -9.15 -10.22 -5.37
CA LEU A 198 -7.93 -10.19 -4.57
C LEU A 198 -7.63 -8.77 -4.13
N HIS A 199 -7.85 -8.48 -2.86
CA HIS A 199 -7.63 -7.15 -2.31
C HIS A 199 -6.18 -6.94 -1.84
N GLU A 200 -5.57 -7.98 -1.27
CA GLU A 200 -4.19 -7.99 -0.78
C GLU A 200 -3.51 -9.32 -1.09
N ILE A 201 -2.18 -9.33 -1.21
CA ILE A 201 -1.37 -10.53 -1.43
C ILE A 201 -0.11 -10.53 -0.57
N HIS A 202 0.15 -11.65 0.09
CA HIS A 202 1.38 -11.93 0.83
C HIS A 202 2.00 -13.21 0.27
N VAL A 203 3.04 -13.07 -0.53
CA VAL A 203 3.88 -14.17 -0.97
C VAL A 203 4.79 -14.55 0.18
N LEU A 204 4.74 -15.81 0.62
CA LEU A 204 5.54 -16.35 1.72
C LEU A 204 6.75 -17.16 1.24
N THR A 205 6.60 -17.83 0.11
CA THR A 205 7.64 -18.63 -0.54
C THR A 205 7.59 -18.46 -2.05
N THR A 206 8.74 -18.61 -2.70
CA THR A 206 8.88 -18.70 -4.15
C THR A 206 9.76 -19.92 -4.43
N ASN A 207 9.29 -20.86 -5.25
CA ASN A 207 10.03 -22.08 -5.62
C ASN A 207 10.56 -22.84 -4.38
N GLY A 208 9.72 -23.00 -3.35
CA GLY A 208 10.07 -23.69 -2.11
C GLY A 208 11.02 -22.93 -1.17
N LYS A 209 11.49 -21.74 -1.55
CA LYS A 209 12.34 -20.89 -0.70
C LYS A 209 11.54 -19.78 -0.07
N SER A 210 11.77 -19.54 1.21
CA SER A 210 11.15 -18.42 1.93
C SER A 210 11.52 -17.09 1.28
N VAL A 211 10.54 -16.23 1.07
CA VAL A 211 10.77 -14.83 0.66
C VAL A 211 10.93 -13.90 1.87
N ILE A 212 10.97 -14.45 3.09
CA ILE A 212 11.09 -13.66 4.34
C ILE A 212 12.51 -13.11 4.44
N ALA A 213 12.73 -11.99 3.75
CA ALA A 213 13.85 -11.07 3.93
C ALA A 213 13.57 -9.64 3.43
N SER A 214 12.33 -9.26 3.05
CA SER A 214 12.09 -7.92 2.50
C SER A 214 10.69 -7.30 2.66
N SER A 215 9.70 -7.99 3.25
CA SER A 215 8.35 -7.43 3.47
C SER A 215 7.91 -7.39 4.94
N ARG A 216 8.76 -7.88 5.85
CA ARG A 216 8.57 -7.88 7.31
C ARG A 216 9.58 -7.03 8.09
N LYS A 217 10.47 -6.31 7.41
CA LYS A 217 11.38 -5.35 8.04
C LYS A 217 10.92 -3.94 7.76
#